data_AF-A0A7S3HJY0-F1
#
_entry.id   AF-A0A7S3HJY0-F1
#
_cell.length_a   1.000
_cell.length_b   1.000
_cell.length_c   1.000
_cell.angle_alpha   90.00
_cell.angle_beta   90.00
_cell.angle_gamma   90.00
#
_symmetry.space_group_name_H-M   'P 1'
#
loop_
_entity.id
_entity.type
_entity.pdbx_description
1 polymer ?
#
loop_
_entity_poly.entity_id
_entity_poly.type
_entity_poly.pdbx_seq_one_letter_code
_entity_poly.pdbx_strand_id
1 'polypeptide(L)'
;FFQVRGLKEIAVFPFTDYTRLYPFPTSHPCDRQSMVGSPVTPNLEAFPRFQEAVGHYGTLKAGDLLYLPYGWWHWLRNLDHLAISVSFWSTTPPSDLSKGIPDVFSEHMLTRVRRNLESLIATQHGPENHNQSMLKLRDAILNKEEQDPVLQQVRSLLAAVKMLPENQDGFLLQQIEGRFGIDWNEHVEG
;
A
#
# COMPACT_ATOMS: atom_id res chain seq x y z
N PHE A 1 -7.06 -6.98 17.85
CA PHE A 1 -6.12 -8.11 17.92
C PHE A 1 -5.81 -8.36 19.39
N PHE A 2 -6.27 -9.47 19.94
CA PHE A 2 -6.13 -9.79 21.36
C PHE A 2 -5.08 -10.88 21.56
N GLN A 3 -4.08 -10.61 22.41
CA GLN A 3 -3.00 -11.55 22.70
C GLN A 3 -3.41 -12.45 23.86
N VAL A 4 -3.53 -13.75 23.60
CA VAL A 4 -4.02 -14.74 24.58
C VAL A 4 -2.86 -15.37 25.36
N ARG A 5 -1.77 -15.71 24.67
CA ARG A 5 -0.61 -16.39 25.26
C ARG A 5 0.68 -15.97 24.57
N GLY A 6 1.75 -15.87 25.35
CA GLY A 6 3.10 -15.59 24.86
C GLY A 6 3.29 -14.15 24.39
N LEU A 7 4.50 -13.84 23.97
CA LEU A 7 4.94 -12.52 23.53
C LEU A 7 4.97 -12.40 22.01
N LYS A 8 4.41 -11.30 21.49
CA LYS A 8 4.55 -10.89 20.09
C LYS A 8 5.20 -9.52 20.01
N GLU A 9 6.33 -9.42 19.32
CA GLU A 9 6.84 -8.15 18.85
C GLU A 9 5.96 -7.65 17.70
N ILE A 10 5.71 -6.34 17.68
CA ILE A 10 4.88 -5.72 16.66
C ILE A 10 5.47 -4.39 16.21
N ALA A 11 5.34 -4.14 14.92
CA ALA A 11 5.49 -2.82 14.31
C ALA A 11 4.22 -2.50 13.53
N VAL A 12 3.66 -1.31 13.72
CA VAL A 12 2.50 -0.82 12.96
C VAL A 12 2.81 0.49 12.27
N PHE A 13 2.30 0.66 11.05
CA PHE A 13 2.51 1.87 10.26
C PHE A 13 1.17 2.40 9.75
N PRO A 14 1.00 3.72 9.64
CA PRO A 14 -0.22 4.31 9.13
C PRO A 14 -0.45 3.88 7.68
N PHE A 15 -1.71 3.74 7.28
CA PHE A 15 -2.06 3.36 5.90
C PHE A 15 -1.45 4.32 4.86
N THR A 16 -1.25 5.59 5.24
CA THR A 16 -0.67 6.65 4.41
C THR A 16 0.80 6.42 4.05
N ASP A 17 1.52 5.55 4.77
CA ASP A 17 2.90 5.14 4.41
C ASP A 17 2.95 4.12 3.25
N TYR A 18 1.83 3.91 2.53
CA TYR A 18 1.70 2.96 1.42
C TYR A 18 2.88 2.94 0.44
N THR A 19 3.34 4.11 -0.05
CA THR A 19 4.43 4.18 -1.03
C THR A 19 5.81 3.96 -0.40
N ARG A 20 5.94 4.14 0.92
CA ARG A 20 7.16 3.90 1.71
C ARG A 20 7.30 2.44 2.13
N LEU A 21 6.20 1.70 2.14
CA LEU A 21 6.15 0.27 2.46
C LEU A 21 6.15 -0.63 1.23
N TYR A 22 6.33 -0.07 0.03
CA TYR A 22 6.56 -0.82 -1.21
C TYR A 22 5.70 -2.09 -1.36
N PRO A 23 4.36 -1.99 -1.32
CA PRO A 23 3.56 -3.18 -1.38
C PRO A 23 3.67 -3.87 -2.72
N PHE A 24 3.54 -5.18 -2.68
CA PHE A 24 3.39 -5.96 -3.91
C PHE A 24 2.27 -5.38 -4.78
N PRO A 25 2.39 -5.47 -6.11
CA PRO A 25 1.35 -5.04 -7.01
C PRO A 25 0.01 -5.71 -6.73
N THR A 26 -1.09 -5.04 -7.02
CA THR A 26 -2.45 -5.57 -6.77
C THR A 26 -2.79 -6.85 -7.55
N SER A 27 -2.01 -7.20 -8.58
CA SER A 27 -2.15 -8.46 -9.33
C SER A 27 -1.30 -9.61 -8.79
N HIS A 28 -0.41 -9.35 -7.84
CA HIS A 28 0.50 -10.35 -7.29
C HIS A 28 -0.17 -11.17 -6.17
N PRO A 29 0.14 -12.47 -6.00
CA PRO A 29 -0.41 -13.29 -4.91
C PRO A 29 -0.18 -12.72 -3.50
N CYS A 30 0.93 -12.00 -3.30
CA CYS A 30 1.25 -11.30 -2.05
C CYS A 30 0.64 -9.87 -1.96
N ASP A 31 -0.42 -9.53 -2.71
CA ASP A 31 -1.11 -8.24 -2.55
C ASP A 31 -1.36 -7.93 -1.06
N ARG A 32 -1.19 -6.65 -0.70
CA ARG A 32 -1.26 -6.09 0.67
C ARG A 32 -0.13 -6.48 1.60
N GLN A 33 0.87 -7.22 1.14
CA GLN A 33 2.13 -7.40 1.85
C GLN A 33 3.16 -6.38 1.37
N SER A 34 4.12 -6.06 2.23
CA SER A 34 5.25 -5.16 1.94
C SER A 34 6.41 -5.95 1.34
N MET A 35 7.01 -5.47 0.25
CA MET A 35 8.24 -6.07 -0.29
C MET A 35 9.47 -5.78 0.58
N VAL A 36 9.37 -4.84 1.54
CA VAL A 36 10.45 -4.56 2.50
C VAL A 36 10.70 -5.75 3.43
N GLY A 37 9.68 -6.60 3.65
CA GLY A 37 9.73 -7.69 4.61
C GLY A 37 9.84 -7.21 6.06
N SER A 38 10.86 -7.65 6.78
CA SER A 38 11.12 -7.26 8.17
C SER A 38 11.44 -5.76 8.32
N PRO A 39 10.62 -4.98 9.07
CA PRO A 39 10.88 -3.57 9.34
C PRO A 39 12.02 -3.34 10.34
N VAL A 40 12.55 -4.41 10.96
CA VAL A 40 13.66 -4.34 11.92
C VAL A 40 15.02 -4.32 11.22
N THR A 41 15.10 -4.95 10.05
CA THR A 41 16.31 -5.06 9.23
C THR A 41 15.97 -4.83 7.75
N PRO A 42 15.43 -3.65 7.39
CA PRO A 42 14.99 -3.37 6.03
C PRO A 42 16.19 -3.26 5.07
N ASN A 43 16.06 -3.78 3.85
CA ASN A 43 17.01 -3.51 2.78
C ASN A 43 16.75 -2.09 2.22
N LEU A 44 17.44 -1.09 2.77
CA LEU A 44 17.29 0.31 2.35
C LEU A 44 17.92 0.62 0.98
N GLU A 45 18.78 -0.26 0.45
CA GLU A 45 19.29 -0.12 -0.92
C GLU A 45 18.17 -0.44 -1.93
N ALA A 46 17.40 -1.49 -1.68
CA ALA A 46 16.24 -1.85 -2.50
C ALA A 46 15.04 -0.93 -2.25
N PHE A 47 14.82 -0.53 -1.00
CA PHE A 47 13.61 0.20 -0.56
C PHE A 47 13.94 1.51 0.19
N PRO A 48 14.59 2.48 -0.45
CA PRO A 48 15.12 3.66 0.23
C PRO A 48 14.07 4.54 0.90
N ARG A 49 12.83 4.64 0.39
CA ARG A 49 11.77 5.45 1.02
C ARG A 49 11.25 4.86 2.32
N PHE A 50 11.58 3.61 2.65
CA PHE A 50 11.20 3.02 3.93
C PHE A 50 11.81 3.78 5.11
N GLN A 51 12.96 4.43 4.91
CA GLN A 51 13.60 5.27 5.94
C GLN A 51 12.71 6.44 6.42
N GLU A 52 11.72 6.85 5.62
CA GLU A 52 10.78 7.91 5.94
C GLU A 52 9.50 7.40 6.60
N ALA A 53 9.29 6.08 6.67
CA ALA A 53 8.11 5.49 7.27
C ALA A 53 8.15 5.67 8.80
N VAL A 54 7.03 6.06 9.40
CA VAL A 54 6.94 6.28 10.85
C VAL A 54 6.22 5.11 11.48
N GLY A 55 7.02 4.15 11.98
CA GLY A 55 6.52 2.97 12.67
C GLY A 55 6.28 3.19 14.15
N HIS A 56 5.23 2.58 14.68
CA HIS A 56 5.01 2.42 16.12
C HIS A 56 5.35 0.99 16.52
N TYR A 57 6.28 0.84 17.45
CA TYR A 57 6.82 -0.46 17.86
C TYR A 57 6.38 -0.82 19.28
N GLY A 58 6.21 -2.11 19.54
CA GLY A 58 5.87 -2.59 20.87
C GLY A 58 5.97 -4.10 21.01
N THR A 59 5.63 -4.58 22.20
CA THR A 59 5.50 -6.01 22.50
C THR A 59 4.15 -6.26 23.15
N LEU A 60 3.33 -7.10 22.52
CA LEU A 60 2.08 -7.57 23.07
C LEU A 60 2.33 -8.75 24.01
N LYS A 61 1.79 -8.64 25.22
CA LYS A 61 1.77 -9.66 26.26
C LYS A 61 0.38 -10.28 26.36
N ALA A 62 0.28 -11.44 27.01
CA ALA A 62 -1.01 -12.05 27.29
C ALA A 62 -1.92 -11.08 28.07
N GLY A 63 -3.14 -10.87 27.57
CA GLY A 63 -4.09 -9.89 28.10
C GLY A 63 -4.10 -8.55 27.35
N ASP A 64 -3.09 -8.27 26.52
CA ASP A 64 -3.06 -7.03 25.75
C ASP A 64 -4.03 -7.07 24.56
N LEU A 65 -4.68 -5.93 24.32
CA LEU A 65 -5.55 -5.70 23.17
C LEU A 65 -4.96 -4.58 22.31
N LEU A 66 -4.64 -4.92 21.06
CA LEU A 66 -4.27 -3.95 20.04
C LEU A 66 -5.46 -3.64 19.14
N TYR A 67 -5.81 -2.35 19.06
CA TYR A 67 -6.70 -1.84 18.02
C TYR A 67 -5.89 -1.52 16.76
N LEU A 68 -6.25 -2.15 15.64
CA LEU A 68 -5.66 -1.89 14.32
C LEU A 68 -6.70 -1.16 13.46
N PRO A 69 -6.52 0.13 13.15
CA PRO A 69 -7.44 0.84 12.27
C PRO A 69 -7.39 0.26 10.85
N TYR A 70 -8.47 0.48 10.08
CA TYR A 70 -8.58 -0.05 8.73
C TYR A 70 -7.42 0.40 7.83
N GLY A 71 -6.79 -0.57 7.18
CA GLY A 71 -5.67 -0.36 6.25
C GLY A 71 -4.31 -0.20 6.91
N TRP A 72 -4.21 -0.15 8.25
CA TRP A 72 -2.91 -0.04 8.89
C TRP A 72 -2.04 -1.28 8.63
N TRP A 73 -0.80 -1.01 8.29
CA TRP A 73 0.21 -2.04 8.11
C TRP A 73 0.64 -2.55 9.47
N HIS A 74 0.89 -3.84 9.54
CA HIS A 74 1.32 -4.49 10.76
C HIS A 74 2.26 -5.64 10.44
N TRP A 75 3.40 -5.65 11.11
CA TRP A 75 4.35 -6.75 11.10
C TRP A 75 4.40 -7.34 12.50
N LEU A 76 4.38 -8.68 12.60
CA LEU A 76 4.38 -9.39 13.87
C LEU A 76 5.42 -10.49 13.87
N ARG A 77 6.15 -10.62 14.97
CA ARG A 77 7.08 -11.72 15.21
C ARG A 77 6.81 -12.34 16.57
N ASN A 78 6.66 -13.67 16.61
CA ASN A 78 6.58 -14.40 17.88
C ASN A 78 7.96 -14.34 18.57
N LEU A 79 7.98 -13.91 19.82
CA LEU A 79 9.20 -13.96 20.64
C LEU A 79 9.27 -15.27 21.45
N ASP A 80 8.10 -15.83 21.80
CA ASP A 80 8.01 -17.13 22.45
C ASP A 80 7.80 -18.26 21.45
N HIS A 81 8.24 -19.47 21.82
CA HIS A 81 8.01 -20.70 21.04
C HIS A 81 6.53 -20.96 20.74
N LEU A 82 5.63 -20.53 21.63
CA LEU A 82 4.19 -20.63 21.46
C LEU A 82 3.53 -19.30 21.85
N ALA A 83 3.01 -18.62 20.83
CA ALA A 83 2.19 -17.42 20.99
C ALA A 83 0.81 -17.62 20.33
N ILE A 84 -0.26 -17.24 21.03
CA ILE A 84 -1.64 -17.42 20.58
C ILE A 84 -2.33 -16.06 20.64
N SER A 85 -3.05 -15.71 19.57
CA SER A 85 -3.81 -14.46 19.47
C SER A 85 -5.14 -14.70 18.78
N VAL A 86 -6.12 -13.86 19.07
CA VAL A 86 -7.45 -13.87 18.43
C VAL A 86 -7.68 -12.50 17.78
N SER A 87 -8.00 -12.49 16.49
CA SER A 87 -8.36 -11.27 15.76
C SER A 87 -9.86 -11.17 15.53
N PHE A 88 -10.43 -10.00 15.82
CA PHE A 88 -11.82 -9.66 15.52
C PHE A 88 -11.82 -8.68 14.35
N TRP A 89 -12.49 -9.04 13.26
CA TRP A 89 -12.56 -8.24 12.04
C TRP A 89 -13.96 -7.66 11.87
N SER A 90 -14.05 -6.34 11.67
CA SER A 90 -15.28 -5.68 11.24
C SER A 90 -15.18 -5.41 9.74
N THR A 91 -16.27 -5.65 9.01
CA THR A 91 -16.36 -5.42 7.57
C THR A 91 -16.84 -4.02 7.21
N THR A 92 -17.19 -3.19 8.19
CA THR A 92 -17.67 -1.83 7.94
C THR A 92 -16.49 -0.94 7.46
N PRO A 93 -16.50 -0.44 6.21
CA PRO A 93 -15.47 0.48 5.76
C PRO A 93 -15.58 1.80 6.54
N PRO A 94 -14.45 2.49 6.83
CA PRO A 94 -14.45 3.73 7.61
C PRO A 94 -15.18 4.89 6.93
N SER A 95 -15.45 4.79 5.61
CA SER A 95 -16.19 5.79 4.85
C SER A 95 -17.28 5.13 4.01
N ASP A 96 -18.53 5.43 4.35
CA ASP A 96 -19.70 5.02 3.58
C ASP A 96 -19.86 5.94 2.35
N LEU A 97 -19.38 5.47 1.19
CA LEU A 97 -19.47 6.20 -0.08
C LEU A 97 -20.91 6.34 -0.59
N SER A 98 -21.90 5.65 0.01
CA SER A 98 -23.31 5.89 -0.31
C SER A 98 -23.77 7.28 0.11
N LYS A 99 -23.00 7.97 0.97
CA LYS A 99 -23.25 9.34 1.42
C LYS A 99 -22.75 10.42 0.46
N GLY A 100 -22.22 10.03 -0.70
CA GLY A 100 -21.71 10.93 -1.73
C GLY A 100 -20.19 11.03 -1.78
N ILE A 101 -19.68 11.72 -2.81
CA ILE A 101 -18.25 12.01 -2.98
C ILE A 101 -17.88 13.16 -2.04
N PRO A 102 -16.86 13.01 -1.17
CA PRO A 102 -16.44 14.10 -0.29
C PRO A 102 -15.81 15.26 -1.06
N ASP A 103 -15.96 16.48 -0.55
CA ASP A 103 -15.33 17.68 -1.13
C ASP A 103 -13.80 17.68 -0.94
N VAL A 104 -13.32 17.07 0.14
CA VAL A 104 -11.89 16.93 0.47
C VAL A 104 -11.58 15.47 0.70
N PHE A 105 -10.60 14.94 -0.04
CA PHE A 105 -10.08 13.60 0.16
C PHE A 105 -8.97 13.64 1.21
N SER A 106 -9.13 12.88 2.29
CA SER A 106 -8.04 12.66 3.25
C SER A 106 -6.93 11.80 2.63
N GLU A 107 -5.72 11.89 3.16
CA GLU A 107 -4.60 11.02 2.75
C GLU A 107 -4.97 9.53 2.80
N HIS A 108 -5.74 9.10 3.80
CA HIS A 108 -6.25 7.73 3.88
C HIS A 108 -7.12 7.36 2.69
N MET A 109 -8.02 8.24 2.28
CA MET A 109 -8.87 8.04 1.10
C MET A 109 -8.03 8.04 -0.19
N LEU A 110 -7.04 8.93 -0.30
CA LEU A 110 -6.11 8.97 -1.42
C LEU A 110 -5.30 7.68 -1.53
N THR A 111 -4.88 7.07 -0.42
CA THR A 111 -4.27 5.73 -0.43
C THR A 111 -5.22 4.66 -0.99
N ARG A 112 -6.52 4.74 -0.70
CA ARG A 112 -7.51 3.84 -1.31
C ARG A 112 -7.62 4.09 -2.82
N VAL A 113 -7.60 5.36 -3.25
CA VAL A 113 -7.59 5.73 -4.68
C VAL A 113 -6.39 5.11 -5.38
N ARG A 114 -5.16 5.19 -4.81
CA ARG A 114 -3.95 4.54 -5.36
C ARG A 114 -4.21 3.07 -5.69
N ARG A 115 -4.67 2.33 -4.68
CA ARG A 115 -4.94 0.88 -4.81
C ARG A 115 -6.02 0.55 -5.83
N ASN A 116 -7.12 1.31 -5.82
CA ASN A 116 -8.23 1.09 -6.74
C ASN A 116 -7.81 1.37 -8.18
N LEU A 117 -7.03 2.44 -8.39
CA LEU A 117 -6.50 2.79 -9.71
C LEU A 117 -5.56 1.70 -10.23
N GLU A 118 -4.65 1.20 -9.39
CA GLU A 118 -3.77 0.09 -9.74
C GLU A 118 -4.55 -1.16 -10.14
N SER A 119 -5.55 -1.51 -9.33
CA SER A 119 -6.42 -2.66 -9.59
C SER A 119 -7.20 -2.51 -10.89
N LEU A 120 -7.65 -1.29 -11.21
CA LEU A 120 -8.32 -1.00 -12.47
C LEU A 120 -7.38 -1.19 -13.67
N ILE A 121 -6.16 -0.63 -13.60
CA ILE A 121 -5.13 -0.79 -14.65
C ILE A 121 -4.78 -2.28 -14.83
N ALA A 122 -4.55 -3.00 -13.74
CA ALA A 122 -4.27 -4.44 -13.78
C ALA A 122 -5.44 -5.24 -14.40
N THR A 123 -6.68 -4.89 -14.07
CA THR A 123 -7.88 -5.57 -14.62
C THR A 123 -8.08 -5.27 -16.11
N GLN A 124 -7.80 -4.04 -16.54
CA GLN A 124 -7.97 -3.62 -17.94
C GLN A 124 -6.95 -4.28 -18.89
N HIS A 125 -5.72 -4.50 -18.41
CA HIS A 125 -4.62 -5.02 -19.23
C HIS A 125 -4.23 -6.47 -18.95
N GLY A 126 -4.79 -7.09 -17.91
CA GLY A 126 -4.42 -8.41 -17.44
C GLY A 126 -3.24 -8.39 -16.45
N PRO A 127 -3.18 -9.34 -15.50
CA PRO A 127 -2.14 -9.40 -14.47
C PRO A 127 -0.72 -9.55 -15.05
N GLU A 128 -0.58 -10.22 -16.19
CA GLU A 128 0.69 -10.43 -16.91
C GLU A 128 1.27 -9.15 -17.50
N ASN A 129 0.42 -8.20 -17.89
CA ASN A 129 0.84 -6.92 -18.46
C ASN A 129 0.91 -5.81 -17.40
N HIS A 130 0.49 -6.08 -16.16
CA HIS A 130 0.40 -5.05 -15.11
C HIS A 130 1.72 -4.31 -14.91
N ASN A 131 2.85 -5.03 -14.88
CA ASN A 131 4.17 -4.41 -14.77
C ASN A 131 4.46 -3.46 -15.92
N GLN A 132 4.24 -3.91 -17.16
CA GLN A 132 4.50 -3.10 -18.35
C GLN A 132 3.56 -1.89 -18.43
N SER A 133 2.28 -2.04 -18.07
CA SER A 133 1.29 -0.96 -18.09
C SER A 133 1.66 0.17 -17.12
N MET A 134 2.13 -0.18 -15.92
CA MET A 134 2.57 0.82 -14.93
C MET A 134 3.86 1.53 -15.38
N LEU A 135 4.79 0.81 -16.00
CA LEU A 135 6.02 1.42 -16.56
C LEU A 135 5.72 2.33 -17.76
N LYS A 136 4.82 1.94 -18.67
CA LYS A 136 4.38 2.81 -19.77
C LYS A 136 3.74 4.09 -19.26
N LEU A 137 2.91 4.00 -18.21
CA LEU A 137 2.30 5.18 -17.59
C LEU A 137 3.36 6.12 -17.00
N ARG A 138 4.38 5.57 -16.30
CA ARG A 138 5.53 6.35 -15.82
C ARG A 138 6.26 7.03 -16.97
N ASP A 139 6.58 6.29 -18.02
CA ASP A 139 7.38 6.79 -19.13
C ASP A 139 6.62 7.90 -19.89
N ALA A 140 5.30 7.74 -20.10
CA ALA A 140 4.44 8.77 -20.68
C ALA A 140 4.46 10.08 -19.87
N ILE A 141 4.43 10.00 -18.53
CA ILE A 141 4.57 11.18 -17.65
C ILE A 141 5.95 11.83 -17.81
N LEU A 142 7.02 11.04 -17.73
CA LEU A 142 8.40 11.55 -17.78
C LEU A 142 8.74 12.16 -19.15
N ASN A 143 8.22 11.58 -20.23
CA ASN A 143 8.41 12.05 -21.60
C ASN A 143 7.44 13.18 -21.99
N LYS A 144 6.51 13.56 -21.10
CA LYS A 144 5.46 14.58 -21.35
C LYS A 144 4.59 14.23 -22.56
N GLU A 145 4.20 12.97 -22.66
CA GLU A 145 3.32 12.45 -23.71
C GLU A 145 1.85 12.83 -23.41
N GLU A 146 1.52 14.12 -23.52
CA GLU A 146 0.20 14.66 -23.15
C GLU A 146 -0.97 14.05 -23.93
N GLN A 147 -0.69 13.40 -25.06
CA GLN A 147 -1.69 12.74 -25.91
C GLN A 147 -1.80 11.23 -25.68
N ASP A 148 -1.05 10.66 -24.72
CA ASP A 148 -1.21 9.25 -24.37
C ASP A 148 -2.61 8.99 -23.80
N PRO A 149 -3.40 8.09 -24.42
CA PRO A 149 -4.80 7.89 -24.06
C PRO A 149 -4.97 7.28 -22.67
N VAL A 150 -4.03 6.45 -22.22
CA VAL A 150 -4.08 5.82 -20.89
C VAL A 150 -3.78 6.87 -19.82
N LEU A 151 -2.77 7.71 -20.02
CA LEU A 151 -2.43 8.81 -19.14
C LEU A 151 -3.59 9.81 -19.01
N GLN A 152 -4.22 10.19 -20.12
CA GLN A 152 -5.41 11.07 -20.11
C GLN A 152 -6.58 10.44 -19.36
N GLN A 153 -6.84 9.14 -19.55
CA GLN A 153 -7.88 8.41 -18.84
C GLN A 153 -7.61 8.39 -17.33
N VAL A 154 -6.38 8.06 -16.93
CA VAL A 154 -5.97 8.00 -15.51
C VAL A 154 -6.07 9.37 -14.84
N ARG A 155 -5.58 10.44 -15.50
CA ARG A 155 -5.69 11.82 -15.00
C ARG A 155 -7.15 12.25 -14.87
N SER A 156 -8.03 11.84 -15.78
CA SER A 156 -9.47 12.11 -15.69
C SER A 156 -10.10 11.41 -14.47
N LEU A 157 -9.69 10.18 -14.14
CA LEU A 157 -10.12 9.49 -12.93
C LEU A 157 -9.61 10.19 -11.66
N LEU A 158 -8.37 10.69 -11.67
CA LEU A 158 -7.83 11.48 -10.55
C LEU A 158 -8.55 12.82 -10.38
N ALA A 159 -8.93 13.48 -11.48
CA ALA A 159 -9.74 14.69 -11.45
C ALA A 159 -11.16 14.42 -10.87
N ALA A 160 -11.74 13.25 -11.14
CA ALA A 160 -13.04 12.85 -10.58
C ALA A 160 -13.00 12.72 -9.04
N VAL A 161 -11.84 12.42 -8.46
CA VAL A 161 -11.59 12.46 -7.00
C VAL A 161 -11.00 13.78 -6.53
N LYS A 162 -11.22 14.87 -7.30
CA LYS A 162 -10.82 16.25 -6.96
C LYS A 162 -9.32 16.48 -6.80
N MET A 163 -8.47 15.62 -7.36
CA MET A 163 -7.02 15.85 -7.36
C MET A 163 -6.62 16.91 -8.37
N LEU A 164 -5.94 17.97 -7.90
CA LEU A 164 -5.45 19.06 -8.75
C LEU A 164 -4.42 18.56 -9.78
N PRO A 165 -4.45 19.05 -11.03
CA PRO A 165 -3.55 18.58 -12.11
C PRO A 165 -2.07 18.53 -11.73
N GLU A 166 -1.57 19.55 -11.04
CA GLU A 166 -0.18 19.67 -10.59
C GLU A 166 0.26 18.56 -9.61
N ASN A 167 -0.70 17.87 -8.97
CA ASN A 167 -0.44 16.80 -8.02
C ASN A 167 -0.59 15.40 -8.64
N GLN A 168 -1.21 15.28 -9.81
CA GLN A 168 -1.57 13.99 -10.40
C GLN A 168 -0.34 13.18 -10.81
N ASP A 169 0.61 13.81 -11.50
CA ASP A 169 1.80 13.13 -11.99
C ASP A 169 2.70 12.67 -10.83
N GLY A 170 2.90 13.53 -9.83
CA GLY A 170 3.63 13.17 -8.61
C GLY A 170 2.98 12.01 -7.86
N PHE A 171 1.64 12.01 -7.78
CA PHE A 171 0.88 10.91 -7.19
C PHE A 171 1.12 9.59 -7.93
N LEU A 172 1.05 9.58 -9.27
CA LEU A 172 1.26 8.37 -10.07
C LEU A 172 2.71 7.88 -9.99
N LEU A 173 3.69 8.77 -10.12
CA LEU A 173 5.11 8.43 -10.06
C LEU A 173 5.49 7.80 -8.72
N GLN A 174 5.03 8.38 -7.60
CA GLN A 174 5.27 7.81 -6.26
C GLN A 174 4.68 6.40 -6.10
N GLN A 175 3.57 6.11 -6.78
CA GLN A 175 2.96 4.79 -6.75
C GLN A 175 3.74 3.74 -7.54
N ILE A 176 4.47 4.16 -8.59
CA ILE A 176 5.20 3.26 -9.50
C ILE A 176 6.64 3.04 -9.05
N GLU A 177 7.31 4.12 -8.64
CA GLU A 177 8.74 4.15 -8.34
C GLU A 177 9.14 3.12 -7.27
N GLY A 178 10.16 2.31 -7.59
CA GLY A 178 10.71 1.24 -6.75
C GLY A 178 9.77 0.05 -6.51
N ARG A 179 8.57 0.02 -7.10
CA ARG A 179 7.63 -1.11 -7.01
C ARG A 179 7.52 -1.92 -8.31
N PHE A 180 7.72 -1.28 -9.46
CA PHE A 180 7.58 -1.89 -10.78
C PHE A 180 8.92 -1.87 -11.53
N GLY A 181 9.09 -2.81 -12.46
CA GLY A 181 10.34 -2.99 -13.21
C GLY A 181 11.42 -3.78 -12.46
N ILE A 182 11.04 -4.52 -11.41
CA ILE A 182 11.91 -5.38 -10.59
C ILE A 182 11.37 -6.81 -10.58
N ASP A 183 12.18 -7.78 -10.17
CA ASP A 183 11.70 -9.15 -9.93
C ASP A 183 11.07 -9.24 -8.54
N TRP A 184 9.73 -9.31 -8.50
CA TRP A 184 9.00 -9.41 -7.24
C TRP A 184 9.29 -10.72 -6.47
N ASN A 185 9.73 -11.78 -7.16
CA ASN A 185 9.98 -13.07 -6.50
C ASN A 185 11.17 -13.02 -5.54
N GLU A 186 12.12 -12.11 -5.75
CA GLU A 186 13.26 -11.88 -4.84
C GLU A 186 12.83 -11.33 -3.48
N HIS A 187 11.57 -10.86 -3.36
CA HIS A 187 11.05 -10.19 -2.16
C HIS A 187 9.92 -10.95 -1.48
N VAL A 188 9.53 -12.12 -2.01
CA VAL A 188 8.57 -12.99 -1.32
C VAL A 188 9.27 -13.61 -0.12
N GLU A 189 8.82 -13.25 1.09
CA GLU A 189 9.33 -13.89 2.32
C GLU A 189 9.05 -15.40 2.26
N GLY A 190 10.10 -16.20 2.49
CA GLY A 190 10.04 -17.66 2.61
C GLY A 190 9.74 -18.14 4.02
#